data_AF-A0A9E1QBG0-F1
#
_entry.id   AF-A0A9E1QBG0-F1
#
_cell.length_a   1.000
_cell.length_b   1.000
_cell.length_c   1.000
_cell.angle_alpha   90.00
_cell.angle_beta   90.00
_cell.angle_gamma   90.00
#
_symmetry.space_group_name_H-M   'P 1'
#
loop_
_entity.id
_entity.type
_entity.pdbx_description
1 polymer ?
#
loop_
_entity_poly.entity_id
_entity_poly.type
_entity_poly.pdbx_seq_one_letter_code
_entity_poly.pdbx_strand_id
1 'polypeptide(L)'
;MEKGFLILVCTFLVVGIIHVVSMKMTKISEAKKSSYRKLFWYLYGAFFLLSGVINLLEKEAFSWIFSIEILVGLAILILNILGKIEKKLR
;
A
#
# COMPACT_ATOMS: atom_id res chain seq x y z
N MET A 1 -22.24 18.24 -11.21
CA MET A 1 -22.49 16.78 -11.16
C MET A 1 -21.36 15.93 -11.76
N GLU A 2 -20.40 16.50 -12.50
CA GLU A 2 -19.29 15.75 -13.11
C GLU A 2 -18.37 15.03 -12.12
N LYS A 3 -18.08 15.63 -10.96
CA LYS A 3 -17.19 15.03 -9.95
C LYS A 3 -17.75 13.70 -9.41
N GLY A 4 -19.07 13.61 -9.21
CA GLY A 4 -19.72 12.38 -8.75
C GLY A 4 -19.68 11.26 -9.79
N PHE A 5 -19.85 11.61 -11.07
CA PHE A 5 -19.75 10.65 -12.17
C PHE A 5 -18.31 10.14 -12.36
N LEU A 6 -17.31 11.03 -12.28
CA LEU A 6 -15.90 10.65 -12.29
C LEU A 6 -15.54 9.69 -11.16
N ILE A 7 -16.02 9.95 -9.94
CA ILE A 7 -15.81 9.06 -8.80
C ILE A 7 -16.44 7.68 -9.06
N LEU A 8 -17.65 7.63 -9.62
CA LEU A 8 -18.33 6.37 -9.96
C LEU A 8 -17.52 5.55 -10.98
N VAL A 9 -17.07 6.17 -12.06
CA VAL A 9 -16.28 5.51 -13.12
C VAL A 9 -14.94 5.01 -12.57
N CYS A 10 -14.23 5.83 -11.81
CA CYS A 10 -12.99 5.41 -11.13
C CYS A 10 -13.23 4.22 -10.20
N THR A 11 -14.34 4.23 -9.45
CA THR A 11 -14.67 3.14 -8.51
C THR A 11 -14.90 1.83 -9.25
N PHE A 12 -15.69 1.84 -10.34
CA PHE A 12 -15.92 0.63 -11.14
C PHE A 12 -14.63 0.10 -11.79
N LEU A 13 -13.75 0.99 -12.28
CA LEU A 13 -12.45 0.60 -12.83
C LEU A 13 -11.57 -0.07 -11.78
N VAL A 14 -11.46 0.53 -10.59
CA VAL A 14 -10.68 -0.03 -9.48
C VAL A 14 -11.22 -1.40 -9.07
N VAL A 15 -12.54 -1.54 -8.90
CA VAL A 15 -13.18 -2.81 -8.55
C VAL A 15 -12.94 -3.88 -9.63
N GLY A 16 -13.06 -3.51 -10.91
CA GLY A 16 -12.80 -4.41 -12.03
C GLY A 16 -11.34 -4.89 -12.07
N ILE A 17 -10.38 -3.98 -11.87
CA ILE A 17 -8.95 -4.31 -11.80
C ILE A 17 -8.69 -5.27 -10.61
N ILE A 18 -9.24 -4.96 -9.43
CA ILE A 18 -9.10 -5.82 -8.25
C ILE A 18 -9.65 -7.22 -8.53
N HIS A 19 -10.82 -7.33 -9.16
CA HIS A 19 -11.43 -8.61 -9.49
C HIS A 19 -10.56 -9.44 -10.44
N VAL A 20 -10.07 -8.84 -11.53
CA VAL A 20 -9.19 -9.50 -12.50
C VAL A 20 -7.87 -9.92 -11.85
N VAL A 21 -7.26 -9.06 -11.03
CA VAL A 21 -6.04 -9.37 -10.29
C VAL A 21 -6.29 -10.53 -9.32
N SER A 22 -7.43 -10.55 -8.63
CA SER A 22 -7.81 -11.63 -7.71
C SER A 22 -7.95 -12.97 -8.44
N MET A 23 -8.64 -12.99 -9.58
CA MET A 23 -8.76 -14.18 -10.44
C MET A 23 -7.42 -14.66 -11.00
N LYS A 24 -6.48 -13.75 -11.29
CA LYS A 24 -5.14 -14.12 -11.74
C LYS A 24 -4.29 -14.64 -10.59
N MET A 25 -4.41 -14.07 -9.39
CA MET A 25 -3.66 -14.51 -8.21
C MET A 25 -3.94 -15.97 -7.84
N THR A 26 -5.16 -16.50 -8.05
CA THR A 26 -5.46 -17.91 -7.77
C THR A 26 -4.68 -18.89 -8.66
N LYS A 27 -4.25 -18.45 -9.86
CA LYS A 27 -3.50 -19.26 -10.84
C LYS A 27 -1.98 -19.14 -10.72
N ILE A 28 -1.49 -18.29 -9.82
CA ILE A 28 -0.06 -18.02 -9.63
C ILE A 28 0.52 -18.94 -8.55
N SER A 29 1.75 -19.43 -8.76
CA SER A 29 2.46 -20.25 -7.78
C SER A 29 2.69 -19.50 -6.46
N GLU A 30 2.72 -20.22 -5.34
CA GLU A 30 2.93 -19.64 -4.00
C GLU A 30 4.23 -18.81 -3.91
N ALA A 31 5.28 -19.22 -4.61
CA ALA A 31 6.54 -18.47 -4.68
C ALA A 31 6.37 -17.08 -5.33
N LYS A 32 5.60 -17.00 -6.42
CA LYS A 32 5.30 -15.71 -7.06
C LYS A 32 4.35 -14.87 -6.20
N LYS A 33 3.36 -15.47 -5.52
CA LYS A 33 2.47 -14.75 -4.60
C LYS A 33 3.23 -14.09 -3.45
N SER A 34 4.21 -14.77 -2.86
CA SER A 34 5.12 -14.19 -1.85
C SER A 34 5.93 -13.03 -2.46
N SER A 35 6.48 -13.19 -3.67
CA SER A 35 7.21 -12.08 -4.30
C SER A 35 6.34 -10.83 -4.55
N TYR A 36 5.09 -11.02 -5.01
CA TYR A 36 4.15 -9.91 -5.18
C TYR A 36 3.76 -9.25 -3.86
N ARG A 37 3.54 -10.04 -2.81
CA ARG A 37 3.20 -9.53 -1.47
C ARG A 37 4.37 -8.75 -0.86
N LYS A 38 5.60 -9.22 -1.04
CA LYS A 38 6.80 -8.50 -0.62
C LYS A 38 6.94 -7.17 -1.35
N LEU A 39 6.71 -7.15 -2.67
CA LEU A 39 6.71 -5.91 -3.46
C LEU A 39 5.59 -4.95 -3.00
N PHE A 40 4.39 -5.47 -2.74
CA PHE A 40 3.27 -4.68 -2.24
C PHE A 40 3.63 -3.96 -0.93
N TRP A 41 4.23 -4.66 0.04
CA TRP A 41 4.62 -4.04 1.31
C TRP A 41 5.75 -3.01 1.16
N TYR A 42 6.65 -3.18 0.19
CA TYR A 42 7.64 -2.14 -0.13
C TYR A 42 6.99 -0.87 -0.65
N LEU A 43 6.08 -1.01 -1.62
CA LEU A 43 5.36 0.13 -2.19
C LEU A 43 4.50 0.82 -1.13
N TYR A 44 3.80 0.06 -0.30
CA TYR A 44 2.92 0.58 0.73
C TYR A 44 3.71 1.29 1.84
N GLY A 45 4.81 0.70 2.31
CA GLY A 45 5.69 1.32 3.29
C GLY A 45 6.31 2.61 2.75
N ALA A 46 6.80 2.61 1.51
CA ALA A 46 7.35 3.81 0.85
C ALA A 46 6.28 4.89 0.67
N PHE A 47 5.06 4.52 0.30
CA PHE A 47 3.94 5.46 0.17
C PHE A 47 3.63 6.17 1.48
N PHE A 48 3.49 5.44 2.60
CA PHE A 48 3.27 6.03 3.92
C PHE A 48 4.40 6.97 4.35
N LEU A 49 5.65 6.56 4.09
CA LEU A 49 6.82 7.35 4.46
C LEU A 49 6.88 8.66 3.65
N LEU A 50 6.69 8.58 2.33
CA LEU A 50 6.69 9.76 1.45
C LEU A 50 5.49 10.67 1.75
N SER A 51 4.29 10.11 1.89
CA SER A 51 3.07 10.85 2.23
C SER A 51 3.24 11.61 3.54
N GLY A 52 3.69 10.94 4.61
CA GLY A 52 3.90 11.59 5.90
C GLY A 52 4.97 12.68 5.84
N VAL A 53 6.08 12.48 5.11
CA VAL A 53 7.12 13.50 4.93
C VAL A 53 6.59 14.70 4.15
N ILE A 54 5.92 14.49 3.01
CA ILE A 54 5.37 15.58 2.18
C ILE A 54 4.36 16.39 2.98
N ASN A 55 3.43 15.73 3.66
CA ASN A 55 2.40 16.41 4.46
C ASN A 55 2.99 17.21 5.64
N LEU A 56 4.08 16.73 6.26
CA LEU A 56 4.76 17.44 7.34
C LEU A 56 5.49 18.68 6.82
N LEU A 57 6.07 18.62 5.61
CA LEU A 57 6.68 19.76 4.94
C LEU A 57 5.64 20.80 4.49
N GLU A 58 4.52 20.35 3.91
CA GLU A 58 3.47 21.25 3.42
C GLU A 58 2.72 21.99 4.53
N LYS A 59 2.49 21.37 5.69
CA LYS A 59 1.75 22.03 6.77
C LYS A 59 2.54 23.08 7.55
N GLU A 60 3.86 23.16 7.37
CA GLU A 60 4.82 24.01 8.12
C GLU A 60 4.72 23.94 9.67
N ALA A 61 3.87 23.07 10.19
CA ALA A 61 3.57 22.90 11.61
C ALA A 61 3.63 21.41 11.94
N PHE A 62 4.27 21.11 13.07
CA PHE A 62 4.43 19.74 13.52
C PHE A 62 3.07 19.08 13.76
N SER A 63 2.82 17.95 13.09
CA SER A 63 1.61 17.17 13.28
C SER A 63 1.96 15.75 13.71
N TRP A 64 1.46 15.37 14.89
CA TRP A 64 1.60 14.02 15.45
C TRP A 64 1.10 12.93 14.50
N ILE A 65 0.05 13.21 13.72
CA ILE A 65 -0.54 12.25 12.79
C ILE A 65 0.47 11.87 11.70
N PHE A 66 1.12 12.87 11.09
CA PHE A 66 2.10 12.62 10.03
C PHE A 66 3.39 11.99 10.57
N SER A 67 3.79 12.32 11.81
CA SER A 67 4.91 11.64 12.46
C SER A 67 4.62 10.15 12.69
N ILE A 68 3.40 9.81 13.12
CA ILE A 68 2.98 8.40 13.25
C ILE A 68 2.93 7.72 11.88
N GLU A 69 2.44 8.40 10.84
CA GLU A 69 2.40 7.89 9.47
C GLU A 69 3.80 7.50 8.95
N ILE A 70 4.80 8.37 9.17
CA ILE A 70 6.20 8.11 8.85
C ILE A 70 6.73 6.89 9.62
N LEU A 71 6.46 6.81 10.92
CA LEU A 71 6.89 5.69 11.77
C LEU A 71 6.27 4.37 11.31
N VAL A 72 5.01 4.38 10.93
CA VAL A 72 4.31 3.20 10.38
C VAL A 72 4.95 2.80 9.04
N GLY A 73 5.20 3.75 8.15
CA GLY A 73 5.90 3.49 6.88
C GLY A 73 7.27 2.84 7.08
N LEU A 74 8.07 3.39 7.99
CA LEU A 74 9.37 2.83 8.41
C LEU A 74 9.24 1.41 8.97
N ALA A 75 8.32 1.19 9.90
CA ALA A 75 8.10 -0.12 10.51
C ALA A 75 7.73 -1.17 9.46
N ILE A 76 6.84 -0.84 8.52
CA ILE A 76 6.46 -1.72 7.41
C ILE A 76 7.68 -2.05 6.55
N LEU A 77 8.49 -1.07 6.16
CA LEU A 77 9.69 -1.32 5.35
C LEU A 77 10.69 -2.22 6.08
N ILE A 78 10.99 -1.93 7.35
CA ILE A 78 11.94 -2.71 8.14
C ILE A 78 11.45 -4.15 8.30
N LEU A 79 10.19 -4.35 8.69
CA LEU A 79 9.62 -5.68 8.87
C LEU A 79 9.58 -6.46 7.54
N ASN A 80 9.36 -5.78 6.41
CA ASN A 80 9.35 -6.40 5.09
C ASN A 80 10.76 -6.82 4.63
N ILE A 81 11.78 -5.98 4.88
CA ILE A 81 13.18 -6.30 4.62
C ILE A 81 13.61 -7.51 5.44
N LEU A 82 13.25 -7.54 6.72
CA LEU A 82 13.52 -8.66 7.63
C LEU A 82 12.72 -9.93 7.30
N GLY A 83 11.82 -9.88 6.32
CA GLY A 83 10.93 -11.00 5.98
C GLY A 83 9.95 -11.37 7.11
N LYS A 84 9.76 -10.49 8.10
CA LYS A 84 8.91 -10.75 9.27
C LYS A 84 7.43 -10.52 9.02
N ILE A 85 7.08 -9.80 7.95
CA ILE A 85 5.68 -9.59 7.54
C ILE A 85 5.06 -10.85 6.93
N GLU A 86 5.85 -11.61 6.16
CA GLU A 86 5.33 -12.76 5.40
C GLU A 86 5.41 -14.08 6.14
N LYS A 87 5.34 -14.10 7.49
CA LYS A 87 5.44 -15.34 8.25
C LYS A 87 4.52 -16.41 7.63
N LYS A 88 5.17 -17.42 7.06
CA LYS A 88 4.54 -18.56 6.40
C LYS A 88 3.62 -19.19 7.45
N LEU A 89 2.29 -19.12 7.24
CA LEU A 89 1.39 -20.02 7.95
C LEU A 89 1.82 -21.42 7.50
N ARG A 90 2.46 -22.15 8.42
CA ARG A 90 2.94 -23.51 8.17
C ARG A 90 1.76 -24.46 8.05
#